data_AF-A0A820EJN9-F1
#
_entry.id   AF-A0A820EJN9-F1
#
_cell.length_a   1.000
_cell.length_b   1.000
_cell.length_c   1.000
_cell.angle_alpha   90.00
_cell.angle_beta   90.00
_cell.angle_gamma   90.00
#
_symmetry.space_group_name_H-M   'P 1'
#
loop_
_entity.id
_entity.type
_entity.pdbx_description
1 polymer ?
#
loop_
_entity_poly.entity_id
_entity_poly.type
_entity_poly.pdbx_seq_one_letter_code
_entity_poly.pdbx_strand_id
1 'polypeptide(L)' 'NQIPFDRYFQVEPLRNYLKIILMNDFMIHLADKIWPEGKRYGM' A
#
# COMPACT_ATOMS: atom_id res chain seq x y z
N ASN A 1 5.98 11.68 11.81
CA ASN A 1 5.05 11.99 10.70
C ASN A 1 5.46 11.21 9.47
N GLN A 2 4.65 10.24 9.05
CA GLN A 2 4.84 9.54 7.78
C GLN A 2 4.20 10.37 6.66
N ILE A 3 4.87 10.45 5.52
CA ILE A 3 4.40 11.22 4.36
C ILE A 3 3.95 10.24 3.28
N PRO A 4 2.70 10.33 2.78
CA PRO A 4 2.23 9.48 1.68
C PRO A 4 3.08 9.65 0.42
N PHE A 5 3.30 8.54 -0.30
CA PHE A 5 4.12 8.52 -1.51
C PHE A 5 3.60 9.44 -2.61
N ASP A 6 2.29 9.46 -2.78
CA ASP A 6 1.54 10.26 -3.75
C ASP A 6 1.59 11.77 -3.48
N ARG A 7 2.14 12.20 -2.34
CA ARG A 7 2.41 13.62 -2.08
C ARG A 7 3.47 14.20 -3.01
N TYR A 8 4.46 13.39 -3.39
CA TYR A 8 5.61 13.85 -4.18
C TYR A 8 5.69 13.20 -5.55
N PHE A 9 5.09 12.02 -5.72
CA PHE A 9 5.22 11.23 -6.94
C PHE A 9 3.85 10.88 -7.51
N GLN A 10 3.75 10.90 -8.83
CA GLN A 10 2.55 10.43 -9.52
C GLN A 10 2.50 8.90 -9.49
N VAL A 11 1.34 8.36 -9.13
CA VAL A 11 1.12 6.91 -9.02
C VAL A 11 0.73 6.30 -10.37
N GLU A 12 0.03 7.05 -11.22
CA GLU A 12 -0.47 6.58 -12.52
C GLU A 12 0.62 6.03 -13.46
N PRO A 13 1.78 6.70 -13.64
CA PRO A 13 2.84 6.16 -14.50
C PRO A 13 3.32 4.78 -14.05
N LEU A 14 3.36 4.54 -12.74
CA LEU A 14 3.79 3.25 -12.16
C LEU A 14 2.73 2.16 -12.34
N ARG A 15 1.43 2.50 -12.21
CA ARG A 15 0.31 1.56 -12.41
C ARG A 15 0.25 0.98 -13.82
N ASN A 16 0.68 1.76 -14.82
CA ASN A 16 0.73 1.32 -16.22
C ASN A 16 1.83 0.29 -16.48
N TYR A 17 2.84 0.21 -15.62
CA TYR A 17 3.99 -0.69 -15.80
C TYR A 17 3.97 -1.87 -14.81
N LEU A 18 3.59 -1.62 -13.56
CA LEU A 18 3.61 -2.60 -12.47
C LEU A 18 2.30 -2.57 -11.70
N LYS A 19 1.86 -3.74 -11.21
CA LYS A 19 0.75 -3.82 -10.26
C LYS A 19 1.20 -3.28 -8.91
N ILE A 20 0.80 -2.06 -8.61
CA ILE A 20 1.14 -1.37 -7.36
C ILE A 20 -0.12 -0.90 -6.62
N ILE A 21 0.01 -0.74 -5.30
CA ILE A 21 -0.99 -0.14 -4.43
C ILE A 21 -0.27 0.76 -3.42
N LEU A 22 -0.90 1.88 -3.04
CA LEU A 22 -0.37 2.73 -1.98
C LEU A 22 -0.50 2.01 -0.63
N MET A 23 0.47 2.24 0.25
CA MET A 23 0.43 1.65 1.59
C MET A 23 -0.85 2.00 2.35
N ASN A 24 -1.30 3.25 2.28
CA ASN A 24 -2.53 3.69 2.95
C ASN A 24 -3.77 2.92 2.42
N ASP A 25 -3.90 2.82 1.10
CA ASP A 25 -5.02 2.09 0.47
C ASP A 25 -4.99 0.60 0.81
N PHE A 26 -3.79 0.00 0.83
CA PHE A 26 -3.61 -1.39 1.25
C PHE A 26 -4.08 -1.59 2.70
N MET A 27 -3.62 -0.74 3.62
CA MET A 27 -3.98 -0.86 5.03
C MET A 27 -5.47 -0.67 5.29
N ILE A 28 -6.12 0.28 4.60
CA ILE A 28 -7.55 0.59 4.80
C ILE A 28 -8.46 -0.45 4.13
N HIS A 29 -8.13 -0.91 2.92
CA HIS A 29 -9.08 -1.67 2.11
C HIS A 29 -8.81 -3.18 2.05
N LEU A 30 -7.56 -3.60 2.26
CA LEU A 30 -7.10 -4.97 2.02
C LEU A 30 -6.51 -5.65 3.26
N ALA A 31 -5.70 -4.95 4.06
CA ALA A 31 -4.91 -5.57 5.11
C ALA A 31 -5.77 -6.41 6.08
N ASP A 32 -6.91 -5.92 6.55
CA ASP A 32 -7.75 -6.69 7.48
C ASP A 32 -8.34 -7.97 6.87
N LYS A 33 -8.51 -8.00 5.53
CA LYS A 33 -9.08 -9.15 4.81
C LYS A 33 -8.03 -10.22 4.53
N ILE A 34 -6.82 -9.83 4.14
CA ILE A 34 -5.79 -10.76 3.64
C ILE A 34 -4.53 -10.83 4.50
N TRP A 35 -4.27 -9.82 5.32
CA TRP A 35 -3.10 -9.71 6.19
C TRP A 35 -3.45 -9.18 7.60
N PRO A 36 -4.39 -9.88 8.30
CA PRO A 36 -4.83 -9.47 9.64
C PRO A 36 -3.69 -9.56 10.64
N GLU A 37 -3.84 -8.89 11.78
CA GLU A 37 -2.79 -8.70 12.80
C GLU A 37 -2.03 -9.99 13.17
N GLY A 38 -2.74 -11.08 13.47
CA GLY A 38 -2.14 -12.38 13.79
C GLY A 38 -1.49 -13.14 12.62
N LYS A 39 -1.55 -12.59 11.41
CA LYS A 39 -0.93 -13.12 10.18
C LYS A 39 0.10 -12.15 9.59
N ARG A 40 0.44 -11.08 10.31
CA ARG A 40 1.52 -10.16 9.93
C ARG A 40 2.86 -10.76 10.29
N TYR A 41 3.34 -11.65 9.41
CA TYR A 41 4.69 -12.20 9.54
C TYR A 41 5.69 -11.24 8.90
N GLY A 42 6.56 -10.66 9.72
CA GLY A 42 7.79 -9.99 9.30
C GLY A 42 8.95 -10.65 10.03
N MET A 43 10.06 -10.90 9.33
CA MET A 43 11.34 -11.26 9.96
C MET A 43 11.95 -10.06 10.66
#